data_AF-M1WZH1-F1
#
_entry.id   AF-M1WZH1-F1
#
_cell.length_a   1.000
_cell.length_b   1.000
_cell.length_c   1.000
_cell.angle_alpha   90.00
_cell.angle_beta   90.00
_cell.angle_gamma   90.00
#
_symmetry.space_group_name_H-M   'P 1'
#
loop_
_entity.id
_entity.type
_entity.pdbx_description
1 polymer ?
#
loop_
_entity_poly.entity_id
_entity_poly.type
_entity_poly.pdbx_seq_one_letter_code
_entity_poly.pdbx_strand_id
1 'polypeptide(L)'
;MCHFEIAVGNHAPIDIAADGVIICTPTGSTAYSLSAGGPVLLPGVPALQLIPICPHSLASRTLVFPNEEPVNIVPVNTSRLVMTVDGSGGCYVIPKDRVYLERSQYITRFIRLQSPEFFHILREKLGWGVPHIAKPTSMESP
;
A
#
# COMPACT_ATOMS: atom_id res chain seq x y z
N MET A 1 1.11 10.52 16.74
CA MET A 1 1.50 11.27 15.54
C MET A 1 2.96 10.99 15.24
N CYS A 2 3.21 10.40 14.08
CA CYS A 2 4.53 10.10 13.54
C CYS A 2 4.87 11.11 12.44
N HIS A 3 6.15 11.41 12.29
CA HIS A 3 6.70 12.33 11.31
C HIS A 3 7.91 11.65 10.66
N PHE A 4 7.87 11.60 9.34
CA PHE A 4 8.82 10.87 8.52
C PHE A 4 9.36 11.81 7.45
N GLU A 5 10.68 11.79 7.25
CA GLU A 5 11.31 12.26 6.03
C GLU A 5 11.56 11.03 5.15
N ILE A 6 11.05 11.05 3.91
CA ILE A 6 11.10 9.91 3.01
C ILE A 6 11.71 10.31 1.68
N ALA A 7 12.73 9.59 1.23
CA ALA A 7 13.32 9.74 -0.09
C ALA A 7 13.11 8.47 -0.92
N VAL A 8 12.67 8.64 -2.17
CA VAL A 8 12.49 7.56 -3.14
C VAL A 8 13.48 7.78 -4.27
N GLY A 9 14.38 6.82 -4.49
CA GLY A 9 15.40 6.92 -5.52
C GLY A 9 16.28 8.15 -5.36
N ASN A 10 16.41 8.91 -6.44
CA ASN A 10 17.16 10.16 -6.50
C ASN A 10 16.26 11.42 -6.43
N HIS A 11 15.01 11.28 -6.01
CA HIS A 11 14.08 12.39 -5.88
C HIS A 11 14.31 13.17 -4.58
N ALA A 12 13.81 14.42 -4.55
CA ALA A 12 13.82 15.23 -3.34
C ALA A 12 13.04 14.53 -2.21
N PRO A 13 13.52 14.58 -0.96
CA PRO A 13 12.78 14.03 0.18
C PRO A 13 11.44 14.72 0.37
N ILE A 14 10.48 13.97 0.93
CA ILE A 14 9.16 14.47 1.30
C ILE A 14 8.91 14.28 2.79
N ASP A 15 8.28 15.28 3.40
CA ASP A 15 7.83 15.24 4.79
C ASP A 15 6.41 14.71 4.90
N ILE A 16 6.20 13.72 5.77
CA ILE A 16 4.89 13.11 6.02
C ILE A 16 4.62 13.06 7.52
N ALA A 17 3.61 13.81 7.95
CA ALA A 17 3.02 13.70 9.29
C ALA A 17 1.72 12.87 9.22
N ALA A 18 1.72 11.71 9.88
CA ALA A 18 0.67 10.69 9.80
C ALA A 18 0.70 9.78 11.05
N ASP A 19 -0.29 8.90 11.22
CA ASP A 19 -0.19 7.84 12.24
C ASP A 19 0.89 6.82 11.89
N GLY A 20 1.16 6.64 10.60
CA GLY A 20 2.20 5.79 10.06
C GLY A 20 2.30 5.89 8.55
N VAL A 21 3.20 5.11 7.95
CA VAL A 21 3.31 4.94 6.51
C VAL A 21 3.35 3.46 6.15
N ILE A 22 2.70 3.10 5.05
CA ILE A 22 2.69 1.75 4.48
C ILE A 22 3.46 1.81 3.17
N ILE A 23 4.47 0.96 3.03
CA ILE A 23 5.04 0.63 1.71
C ILE A 23 4.62 -0.79 1.39
N CYS A 24 4.08 -1.04 0.21
CA CYS A 24 3.69 -2.39 -0.17
C CYS A 24 3.92 -2.70 -1.65
N THR A 25 4.02 -4.00 -1.90
CA THR A 25 4.12 -4.60 -3.23
C THR A 25 2.74 -4.66 -3.90
N PRO A 26 2.64 -4.98 -5.20
CA PRO A 26 1.36 -5.12 -5.87
C PRO A 26 0.48 -6.21 -5.25
N THR A 27 1.09 -7.32 -4.81
CA THR A 27 0.40 -8.39 -4.07
C THR A 27 -0.14 -7.89 -2.72
N GLY A 28 0.60 -7.01 -2.05
CA GLY A 28 0.18 -6.37 -0.81
C GLY A 28 -0.90 -5.29 -1.00
N SER A 29 -1.15 -4.85 -2.23
CA SER A 29 -2.07 -3.73 -2.53
C SER A 29 -3.51 -3.97 -2.06
N THR A 30 -3.92 -5.24 -1.99
CA THR A 30 -5.24 -5.69 -1.54
C THR A 30 -5.30 -6.03 -0.05
N ALA A 31 -4.21 -5.83 0.70
CA ALA A 31 -4.11 -6.08 2.13
C ALA A 31 -4.32 -4.76 2.91
N TYR A 32 -3.44 -4.45 3.87
CA TYR A 32 -3.63 -3.28 4.74
C TYR A 32 -3.64 -1.96 3.97
N SER A 33 -2.90 -1.86 2.86
CA SER A 33 -2.93 -0.69 1.99
C SER A 33 -4.32 -0.40 1.43
N LEU A 34 -5.12 -1.43 1.13
CA LEU A 34 -6.49 -1.26 0.63
C LEU A 34 -7.36 -0.61 1.72
N SER A 35 -7.24 -1.09 2.96
CA SER A 35 -7.94 -0.51 4.10
C SER A 35 -7.51 0.93 4.39
N ALA A 36 -6.25 1.29 4.10
CA ALA A 36 -5.74 2.65 4.20
C ALA A 36 -6.13 3.55 3.01
N GLY A 37 -6.95 3.07 2.07
CA GLY A 37 -7.41 3.84 0.91
C GLY A 37 -6.45 3.86 -0.28
N GLY A 38 -5.47 2.95 -0.29
CA GLY A 38 -4.57 2.74 -1.43
C GLY A 38 -5.27 2.10 -2.64
N PRO A 39 -4.77 2.34 -3.85
CA PRO A 39 -5.27 1.68 -5.05
C PRO A 39 -4.92 0.19 -5.06
N VAL A 40 -5.73 -0.58 -5.79
CA VAL A 40 -5.45 -1.98 -6.11
C VAL A 40 -4.50 -2.04 -7.31
N LEU A 41 -3.41 -2.77 -7.17
CA LEU A 41 -2.45 -3.04 -8.23
C LEU A 41 -2.53 -4.51 -8.65
N LEU A 42 -2.40 -4.77 -9.95
CA LEU A 42 -2.30 -6.15 -10.43
C LEU A 42 -0.94 -6.75 -10.00
N PRO A 43 -0.86 -8.03 -9.58
CA PRO A 43 0.37 -8.66 -9.11
C PRO A 43 1.57 -8.59 -10.06
N GLY A 44 1.35 -8.43 -11.36
CA GLY A 44 2.41 -8.34 -12.39
C GLY A 44 2.95 -6.93 -12.64
N VAL A 45 2.38 -5.88 -12.04
CA VAL A 45 2.82 -4.50 -12.25
C VAL A 45 4.13 -4.27 -11.49
N PRO A 46 5.24 -3.85 -12.13
CA PRO A 46 6.50 -3.66 -11.44
C PRO A 46 6.54 -2.32 -10.68
N ALA A 47 5.73 -2.19 -9.62
CA ALA A 47 5.63 -0.96 -8.84
C ALA A 47 5.54 -1.23 -7.34
N LEU A 48 5.94 -0.25 -6.54
CA LEU A 48 5.63 -0.14 -5.12
C LEU A 48 4.67 1.03 -4.90
N GLN A 49 3.95 0.99 -3.78
CA GLN A 49 3.15 2.12 -3.35
C GLN A 49 3.46 2.53 -1.92
N LEU A 50 3.50 3.84 -1.69
CA LEU A 50 3.63 4.47 -0.38
C LEU A 50 2.33 5.17 -0.01
N ILE A 51 1.75 4.80 1.12
CA ILE A 51 0.45 5.28 1.59
C ILE A 51 0.59 5.78 3.03
N PRO A 52 0.29 7.06 3.31
CA PRO A 52 0.22 7.55 4.67
C PRO A 52 -1.07 7.10 5.36
N ILE A 53 -0.98 6.66 6.62
CA ILE A 53 -2.12 6.29 7.45
C ILE A 53 -2.63 7.53 8.17
N CYS A 54 -3.87 7.96 7.89
CA CYS A 54 -4.48 9.15 8.50
C CYS A 54 -3.56 10.39 8.41
N PRO A 55 -3.13 10.82 7.21
CA PRO A 55 -2.23 11.97 7.08
C PRO A 55 -2.86 13.25 7.62
N HIS A 56 -2.04 14.07 8.28
CA HIS A 56 -2.46 15.38 8.79
C HIS A 56 -2.47 16.46 7.71
N SER A 57 -1.98 16.16 6.50
CA SER A 57 -2.02 17.05 5.34
C SER A 57 -3.07 16.58 4.33
N LEU A 58 -3.91 17.52 3.89
CA LEU A 58 -4.90 17.30 2.83
C LEU A 58 -4.28 17.01 1.47
N ALA A 59 -3.01 17.36 1.27
CA ALA A 59 -2.27 17.12 0.02
C ALA A 59 -1.59 15.74 -0.02
N SER A 60 -1.46 15.06 1.12
CA SER A 60 -0.84 13.74 1.17
C SER A 60 -1.71 12.73 0.42
N ARG A 61 -1.15 12.17 -0.65
CA ARG A 61 -1.77 11.14 -1.49
C ARG A 61 -0.84 9.94 -1.58
N THR A 62 -1.42 8.81 -1.97
CA THR A 62 -0.64 7.62 -2.30
C THR A 62 0.32 7.92 -3.45
N LEU A 63 1.57 7.50 -3.28
CA LEU A 63 2.57 7.55 -4.33
C LEU A 63 2.77 6.14 -4.89
N VAL A 64 2.80 6.01 -6.21
CA VAL A 64 3.12 4.76 -6.91
C VAL A 64 4.37 5.01 -7.75
N PHE A 65 5.39 4.17 -7.58
CA PHE A 65 6.70 4.35 -8.20
C PHE A 65 7.30 2.99 -8.62
N PRO A 66 8.28 2.96 -9.55
CA PRO A 66 8.93 1.72 -9.98
C PRO A 66 9.51 0.98 -8.77
N ASN A 67 9.41 -0.36 -8.78
CA ASN A 67 9.90 -1.14 -7.63
C ASN A 67 11.42 -1.23 -7.55
N GLU A 68 12.12 -0.76 -8.56
CA GLU A 68 13.57 -0.63 -8.62
C GLU A 68 14.08 0.58 -7.81
N GLU A 69 13.22 1.55 -7.50
CA GLU A 69 13.60 2.73 -6.73
C GLU A 69 13.74 2.38 -5.24
N PRO A 70 14.92 2.56 -4.64
CA PRO A 70 15.10 2.34 -3.20
C PRO A 70 14.36 3.41 -2.40
N VAL A 71 13.90 3.05 -1.21
CA VAL A 71 13.20 3.97 -0.31
C VAL A 71 13.98 4.09 0.99
N ASN A 72 14.28 5.33 1.37
CA ASN A 72 14.87 5.68 2.66
C ASN A 72 13.82 6.39 3.50
N ILE A 73 13.56 5.89 4.71
CA ILE A 73 12.66 6.51 5.67
C ILE A 73 13.45 6.85 6.93
N VAL A 74 13.39 8.13 7.31
CA VAL A 74 14.00 8.63 8.55
C VAL A 74 12.89 9.10 9.49
N PRO A 75 12.81 8.57 10.72
CA PRO A 75 11.89 9.10 11.72
C PRO A 75 12.40 10.46 12.20
N VAL A 76 11.58 11.49 12.04
CA VAL A 76 11.84 12.83 12.60
C VAL A 76 11.41 12.87 14.07
N ASN A 77 10.54 11.96 14.49
CA ASN A 77 10.09 11.81 15.88
C ASN A 77 11.22 11.46 16.86
N THR A 78 11.08 11.94 18.10
CA THR A 78 11.92 11.54 19.24
C THR A 78 11.42 10.29 19.96
N SER A 79 10.20 9.83 19.66
CA SER A 79 9.61 8.62 20.22
C SER A 79 9.96 7.38 19.40
N ARG A 80 10.09 6.22 20.06
CA ARG A 80 10.21 4.93 19.37
C ARG A 80 9.00 4.68 18.46
N LEU A 81 9.26 4.14 17.28
CA LEU A 81 8.26 3.66 16.33
C LEU A 81 8.31 2.13 16.26
N VAL A 82 7.30 1.53 15.64
CA VAL A 82 7.24 0.10 15.38
C VAL A 82 7.13 -0.10 13.87
N MET A 83 7.99 -0.96 13.34
CA MET A 83 7.89 -1.44 11.96
C MET A 83 7.40 -2.89 11.99
N THR A 84 6.42 -3.21 11.15
CA THR A 84 5.89 -4.56 10.96
C THR A 84 6.01 -4.93 9.49
N VAL A 85 6.40 -6.18 9.20
CA VAL A 85 6.55 -6.70 7.83
C VAL A 85 5.51 -7.79 7.61
N ASP A 86 4.77 -7.75 6.50
CA ASP A 86 3.73 -8.74 6.13
C ASP A 86 2.73 -9.11 7.24
N GLY A 87 2.46 -8.18 8.16
CA GLY A 87 1.57 -8.38 9.30
C GLY A 87 2.10 -9.34 10.37
N SER A 88 3.32 -9.88 10.23
CA SER A 88 3.92 -10.81 11.18
C SER A 88 5.41 -10.53 11.36
N GLY A 89 5.82 -10.30 12.62
CA GLY A 89 7.19 -9.88 12.92
C GLY A 89 7.43 -8.39 12.66
N GLY A 90 8.41 -7.85 13.37
CA GLY A 90 8.71 -6.42 13.37
C GLY A 90 9.87 -6.07 14.29
N CYS A 91 10.30 -4.82 14.22
CA CYS A 91 11.30 -4.28 15.13
C CYS A 91 10.91 -2.86 15.59
N TYR A 92 11.55 -2.41 16.66
CA TYR A 92 11.49 -1.01 17.03
C TYR A 92 12.40 -0.21 16.11
N VAL A 93 11.92 0.94 15.66
CA VAL A 93 12.72 1.95 14.97
C VAL A 93 12.88 3.10 15.95
N ILE A 94 14.12 3.36 16.36
CA ILE A 94 14.44 4.40 17.34
C ILE A 94 14.89 5.69 16.62
N PRO A 95 14.87 6.85 17.30
CA PRO A 95 15.37 8.08 16.70
C PRO A 95 16.81 7.90 16.21
N LYS A 96 17.11 8.46 15.03
CA LYS A 96 18.37 8.32 14.26
C LYS A 96 18.56 7.01 13.48
N ASP A 97 17.67 6.03 13.64
CA ASP A 97 17.66 4.88 12.72
C ASP A 97 17.27 5.33 11.32
N ARG A 98 17.59 4.48 10.34
CA ARG A 98 17.16 4.63 8.95
C ARG A 98 16.56 3.32 8.50
N VAL A 99 15.33 3.37 8.00
CA VAL A 99 14.70 2.21 7.36
C VAL A 99 15.00 2.31 5.87
N TYR A 100 15.79 1.37 5.38
CA TYR A 100 16.12 1.24 3.97
C TYR A 100 15.34 0.07 3.37
N LEU A 101 14.67 0.32 2.25
CA LEU A 101 13.87 -0.66 1.54
C LEU A 101 14.27 -0.68 0.07
N GLU A 102 14.51 -1.88 -0.45
CA GLU A 102 14.83 -2.12 -1.85
C GLU A 102 14.17 -3.40 -2.33
N ARG A 103 14.07 -3.56 -3.66
CA ARG A 103 13.62 -4.82 -4.24
C ARG A 103 14.62 -5.94 -3.92
N SER A 104 14.12 -6.99 -3.28
CA SER A 104 14.90 -8.21 -3.05
C SER A 104 15.33 -8.88 -4.36
N GLN A 105 16.57 -9.36 -4.40
CA GLN A 105 17.07 -10.25 -5.46
C GLN A 105 16.35 -11.61 -5.49
N TYR A 106 15.72 -12.00 -4.37
CA TYR A 106 14.98 -13.24 -4.25
C TYR A 106 13.48 -12.99 -4.42
N ILE A 107 12.90 -13.63 -5.43
CA ILE A 107 11.46 -13.56 -5.72
C ILE A 107 10.72 -14.79 -5.16
N THR A 108 9.56 -14.55 -4.56
CA THR A 108 8.66 -15.63 -4.13
C THR A 108 7.95 -16.23 -5.34
N ARG A 109 8.07 -17.56 -5.51
CA ARG A 109 7.39 -18.30 -6.58
C ARG A 109 6.12 -18.94 -6.06
N PHE A 110 4.99 -18.64 -6.70
CA PHE A 110 3.69 -19.20 -6.35
C PHE A 110 3.28 -20.27 -7.38
N ILE A 111 2.83 -21.43 -6.87
CA ILE A 111 2.17 -22.44 -7.71
C ILE A 111 0.72 -22.02 -7.91
N ARG A 112 0.25 -22.01 -9.16
CA ARG A 112 -1.15 -21.72 -9.51
C ARG A 112 -1.78 -22.98 -10.06
N LEU A 113 -2.87 -23.43 -9.45
CA LEU A 113 -3.62 -24.62 -9.87
C LEU A 113 -4.56 -24.35 -11.04
N GLN A 114 -4.91 -23.08 -11.26
CA GLN A 114 -5.81 -22.60 -12.30
C GLN A 114 -5.24 -21.34 -12.92
N SER A 115 -5.72 -21.01 -14.13
CA SER A 115 -5.35 -19.75 -14.82
C SER A 115 -5.65 -18.54 -13.93
N PRO A 116 -4.74 -17.54 -13.88
CA PRO A 116 -4.91 -16.39 -13.01
C PRO A 116 -6.04 -15.50 -13.53
N GLU A 117 -7.17 -15.50 -12.84
CA GLU A 117 -8.24 -14.52 -13.02
C GLU A 117 -8.29 -13.62 -11.77
N PHE A 118 -7.54 -12.51 -11.84
CA PHE A 118 -7.45 -11.55 -10.73
C PHE A 118 -8.75 -10.78 -10.48
N PHE A 119 -9.46 -10.38 -11.54
CA PHE A 119 -10.67 -9.55 -11.42
C PHE A 119 -11.87 -10.35 -10.92
N HIS A 120 -11.93 -11.64 -11.22
CA HIS A 120 -12.87 -12.61 -10.67
C HIS A 120 -12.66 -12.75 -9.17
N ILE A 121 -11.42 -12.98 -8.71
CA ILE A 121 -11.10 -13.00 -7.28
C ILE A 121 -11.48 -11.67 -6.63
N LEU A 122 -11.18 -10.56 -7.29
CA LEU A 122 -11.49 -9.22 -6.77
C LEU A 122 -13.01 -8.99 -6.66
N ARG A 123 -13.78 -9.46 -7.64
CA ARG A 123 -15.25 -9.45 -7.60
C ARG A 123 -15.79 -10.34 -6.48
N GLU A 124 -15.28 -11.56 -6.33
CA GLU A 124 -15.73 -12.49 -5.31
C GLU A 124 -15.38 -12.02 -3.89
N LYS A 125 -14.19 -11.44 -3.69
CA LYS A 125 -13.69 -11.04 -2.38
C LYS A 125 -14.14 -9.66 -1.94
N LEU A 126 -14.24 -8.70 -2.88
CA LEU A 126 -14.54 -7.31 -2.57
C LEU A 126 -15.88 -6.83 -3.15
N GLY A 127 -16.60 -7.67 -3.92
CA GLY A 127 -17.79 -7.24 -4.65
C GLY A 127 -17.50 -6.20 -5.75
N TRP A 128 -16.24 -6.06 -6.16
CA TRP A 128 -15.84 -5.00 -7.08
C TRP A 128 -16.24 -5.29 -8.52
N GLY A 129 -16.81 -4.30 -9.20
CA GLY A 129 -17.27 -4.45 -10.59
C GLY A 129 -18.47 -5.38 -10.77
N VAL A 130 -19.29 -5.59 -9.73
CA VAL A 130 -20.63 -6.17 -9.90
C VAL A 130 -21.49 -5.19 -10.70
N PRO A 131 -22.35 -5.67 -11.62
CA PRO A 131 -23.26 -4.80 -12.35
C PRO A 131 -24.05 -3.94 -11.36
N HIS A 132 -24.05 -2.62 -11.57
CA HIS A 132 -25.02 -1.77 -10.91
C HIS A 132 -26.40 -2.20 -11.40
N ILE A 133 -27.18 -2.89 -10.55
CA ILE A 133 -28.60 -3.11 -10.83
C ILE A 133 -29.21 -1.71 -10.86
N ALA A 134 -29.57 -1.24 -12.06
CA ALA A 134 -30.37 -0.04 -12.21
C ALA A 134 -31.61 -0.19 -11.33
N LYS A 135 -31.99 0.87 -10.59
CA LYS A 135 -33.21 0.88 -9.76
C LYS A 135 -34.34 0.17 -10.53
N PRO A 136 -35.05 -0.80 -9.93
CA PRO A 136 -36.25 -1.33 -10.56
C PRO A 136 -37.15 -0.14 -10.85
N THR A 137 -37.47 0.07 -12.13
CA THR A 137 -38.48 1.04 -12.54
C THR A 137 -39.75 0.67 -11.79
N SER A 138 -40.17 1.56 -10.89
CA SER A 138 -41.39 1.45 -10.12
C SER A 138 -42.59 1.64 -11.06
N MET A 139 -42.82 0.69 -11.96
CA MET A 139 -44.02 0.58 -12.79
C MET A 139 -44.16 -0.89 -13.19
N GLU A 140 -44.89 -1.63 -12.36
CA GLU A 140 -45.94 -2.57 -12.78
C GLU A 140 -46.48 -3.22 -11.49
N SER A 141 -47.36 -2.48 -10.81
CA SER A 141 -48.38 -3.10 -9.97
C SER A 141 -49.54 -3.49 -10.90
N PRO A 142 -50.03 -4.75 -10.85
CA PRO A 142 -51.24 -5.16 -11.55
C PRO A 142 -52.49 -4.42 -11.03
#